data_AF-A0A4Q6UDM8-F1
#
_entry.id   AF-A0A4Q6UDM8-F1
#
_cell.length_a   1.000
_cell.length_b   1.000
_cell.length_c   1.000
_cell.angle_alpha   90.00
_cell.angle_beta   90.00
_cell.angle_gamma   90.00
#
_symmetry.space_group_name_H-M   'P 1'
#
loop_
_entity.id
_entity.type
_entity.pdbx_description
1 polymer ?
#
loop_
_entity_poly.entity_id
_entity_poly.type
_entity_poly.pdbx_seq_one_letter_code
_entity_poly.pdbx_strand_id
1 'polypeptide(L)'
;MEINYDGIGELARSGGVRADLERRAQAVRAAAQAAAPRMQEGRIEIEASTRVGRDRARGIVVAQHPGVLHAEAKHRFLGGAMDAASD
;
A
#
# COMPACT_ATOMS: atom_id res chain seq x y z
N MET A 1 -7.17 29.25 14.85
CA MET A 1 -6.36 28.89 13.67
C MET A 1 -7.25 28.01 12.81
N GLU A 2 -7.84 28.58 11.78
CA GLU A 2 -8.75 27.86 10.88
C GLU A 2 -7.89 27.02 9.93
N ILE A 3 -7.97 25.69 10.02
CA ILE A 3 -7.22 24.81 9.13
C ILE A 3 -7.89 24.89 7.76
N ASN A 4 -7.19 25.42 6.76
CA ASN A 4 -7.71 25.57 5.42
C ASN A 4 -7.77 24.19 4.72
N TYR A 5 -8.92 23.53 4.84
CA TYR A 5 -9.16 22.19 4.28
C TYR A 5 -9.29 22.18 2.75
N ASP A 6 -9.58 23.33 2.13
CA ASP A 6 -9.76 23.41 0.68
C ASP A 6 -8.42 23.22 -0.05
N GLY A 7 -7.33 23.82 0.46
CA GLY A 7 -5.99 23.62 -0.08
C GLY A 7 -5.46 22.19 0.09
N ILE A 8 -5.83 21.50 1.18
CA ILE A 8 -5.47 20.09 1.40
C ILE A 8 -6.19 19.19 0.40
N GLY A 9 -7.47 19.48 0.10
CA GLY A 9 -8.23 18.74 -0.90
C GLY A 9 -7.69 18.92 -2.32
N GLU A 10 -7.20 20.11 -2.68
CA GLU A 10 -6.53 20.34 -3.97
C GLU A 10 -5.18 19.65 -4.07
N LEU A 11 -4.35 19.69 -3.02
CA LEU A 11 -3.08 18.97 -2.96
C LEU A 11 -3.28 17.46 -3.12
N ALA A 12 -4.27 16.89 -2.43
CA ALA A 12 -4.63 15.48 -2.55
C ALA A 12 -5.10 15.09 -3.96
N ARG A 13 -5.71 16.04 -4.69
CA ARG A 13 -6.14 15.86 -6.09
C ARG A 13 -5.03 16.16 -7.11
N SER A 14 -3.89 16.67 -6.68
CA SER A 14 -2.78 16.96 -7.59
C SER A 14 -2.23 15.66 -8.22
N GLY A 15 -1.90 15.72 -9.51
CA GLY A 15 -1.34 14.58 -10.24
C GLY A 15 -0.01 14.10 -9.65
N GLY A 16 0.77 15.00 -9.05
CA GLY A 16 2.04 14.69 -8.39
C GLY A 16 1.88 13.81 -7.16
N VAL A 17 0.91 14.12 -6.28
CA VAL A 17 0.62 13.31 -5.08
C VAL A 17 0.10 11.92 -5.48
N ARG A 18 -0.76 11.85 -6.50
CA ARG A 18 -1.23 10.55 -7.01
C ARG A 18 -0.08 9.71 -7.55
N ALA A 19 0.78 10.27 -8.39
CA ALA A 19 1.91 9.56 -8.98
C ALA A 19 2.93 9.10 -7.91
N ASP A 20 3.16 9.93 -6.89
CA ASP A 20 4.04 9.55 -5.77
C ASP A 20 3.46 8.38 -4.96
N LEU A 21 2.17 8.45 -4.61
CA LEU A 21 1.49 7.37 -3.90
C LEU A 21 1.43 6.08 -4.71
N GLU A 22 1.28 6.18 -6.03
CA GLU A 22 1.29 5.03 -6.92
C GLU A 22 2.67 4.37 -6.94
N ARG A 23 3.73 5.16 -7.08
CA ARG A 23 5.11 4.68 -6.99
C ARG A 23 5.39 4.00 -5.65
N ARG A 24 5.00 4.61 -4.53
CA ARG A 24 5.17 4.02 -3.18
C ARG A 24 4.39 2.72 -3.03
N ALA A 25 3.13 2.69 -3.45
CA ALA A 25 2.30 1.48 -3.38
C ALA A 25 2.89 0.34 -4.23
N GLN A 26 3.44 0.65 -5.40
CA GLN A 26 4.12 -0.35 -6.23
C GLN A 26 5.43 -0.85 -5.61
N ALA A 27 6.21 0.02 -4.95
CA ALA A 27 7.41 -0.37 -4.23
C ALA A 27 7.08 -1.35 -3.08
N VAL A 28 6.07 -1.02 -2.27
CA VAL A 28 5.56 -1.92 -1.21
C VAL A 28 5.10 -3.24 -1.79
N ARG A 29 4.32 -3.22 -2.88
CA ARG A 29 3.88 -4.45 -3.55
C ARG A 29 5.05 -5.31 -3.99
N ALA A 30 6.06 -4.73 -4.62
CA ALA A 30 7.22 -5.48 -5.09
C ALA A 30 8.00 -6.12 -3.93
N ALA A 31 8.25 -5.35 -2.87
CA ALA A 31 8.91 -5.84 -1.66
C ALA A 31 8.09 -6.96 -0.97
N ALA A 32 6.79 -6.75 -0.80
CA ALA A 32 5.90 -7.74 -0.20
C ALA A 32 5.83 -9.00 -1.05
N GLN A 33 5.82 -8.87 -2.38
CA GLN A 33 5.75 -10.02 -3.31
C GLN A 33 7.03 -10.86 -3.24
N ALA A 34 8.19 -10.22 -3.08
CA ALA A 34 9.47 -10.90 -2.90
C ALA A 34 9.60 -11.59 -1.54
N ALA A 35 9.02 -10.99 -0.48
CA ALA A 35 9.04 -11.51 0.87
C ALA A 35 7.92 -12.52 1.18
N ALA A 36 6.88 -12.60 0.33
CA ALA A 36 5.73 -13.46 0.55
C ALA A 36 6.13 -14.95 0.61
N PRO A 37 5.72 -15.67 1.67
CA PRO A 37 6.03 -17.08 1.79
C PRO A 37 5.27 -17.91 0.74
N ARG A 38 5.83 -19.06 0.37
CA ARG A 38 5.09 -20.07 -0.40
C ARG A 38 4.12 -20.80 0.54
N MET A 39 2.84 -20.81 0.17
CA MET A 39 1.80 -21.50 0.92
C MET A 39 1.46 -22.83 0.23
N GLN A 40 0.90 -23.78 0.99
CA GLN A 40 0.50 -25.08 0.43
C GLN A 40 -0.68 -24.95 -0.54
N GLU A 41 -1.59 -24.01 -0.29
CA GLU A 41 -2.82 -23.78 -1.07
C GLU A 41 -2.64 -22.84 -2.26
N GLY A 42 -1.39 -22.46 -2.57
CA GLY A 42 -1.07 -21.60 -3.70
C GLY A 42 -0.17 -20.42 -3.33
N ARG A 43 -0.15 -19.43 -4.20
CA ARG A 43 0.63 -18.19 -4.01
C ARG A 43 -0.23 -17.13 -3.35
N ILE A 44 0.39 -16.31 -2.51
CA ILE A 44 -0.21 -15.06 -2.07
C ILE A 44 -0.13 -14.07 -3.23
N GLU A 45 -1.29 -13.56 -3.66
CA GLU A 45 -1.37 -12.53 -4.70
C GLU A 45 -1.34 -11.16 -4.06
N ILE A 46 -0.50 -10.26 -4.56
CA ILE A 46 -0.35 -8.91 -4.01
C ILE A 46 -0.64 -7.87 -5.09
N GLU A 47 -1.59 -7.00 -4.78
CA GLU A 47 -2.07 -5.94 -5.64
C GLU A 47 -1.80 -4.58 -5.01
N ALA A 48 -1.49 -3.59 -5.85
CA ALA A 48 -1.35 -2.21 -5.46
C ALA A 48 -2.30 -1.35 -6.30
N SER A 49 -3.00 -0.43 -5.64
CA SER A 49 -3.86 0.56 -6.29
C SER A 49 -3.73 1.90 -5.59
N THR A 50 -4.17 2.96 -6.25
CA THR A 50 -4.32 4.28 -5.63
C THR A 50 -5.75 4.75 -5.71
N ARG A 51 -6.20 5.45 -4.67
CA ARG A 51 -7.52 6.06 -4.62
C ARG A 51 -7.38 7.52 -4.19
N VAL A 52 -7.92 8.41 -5.01
CA VAL A 52 -8.02 9.84 -4.69
C VAL A 52 -9.46 10.15 -4.28
N GLY A 53 -9.63 10.66 -3.07
CA GLY A 53 -10.88 11.17 -2.51
C GLY A 53 -10.93 12.69 -2.50
N ARG A 54 -11.98 13.26 -1.91
CA ARG A 54 -12.22 14.72 -1.87
C ARG A 54 -11.11 15.49 -1.14
N ASP A 55 -10.62 14.88 -0.06
CA ASP A 55 -9.74 15.46 0.97
C ASP A 55 -8.43 14.69 1.16
N ARG A 56 -8.29 13.52 0.53
CA ARG A 56 -7.15 12.61 0.74
C ARG A 56 -6.88 11.72 -0.45
N ALA A 57 -5.61 11.42 -0.67
CA ALA A 57 -5.18 10.37 -1.57
C ALA A 57 -4.58 9.21 -0.77
N ARG A 58 -4.75 7.98 -1.26
CA ARG A 58 -4.31 6.75 -0.59
C ARG A 58 -3.63 5.83 -1.58
N GLY A 59 -2.49 5.27 -1.20
CA GLY A 59 -2.00 4.01 -1.76
C GLY A 59 -2.62 2.84 -0.99
N ILE A 60 -3.07 1.81 -1.69
CA ILE A 60 -3.71 0.63 -1.12
C ILE A 60 -2.96 -0.58 -1.63
N VAL A 61 -2.44 -1.40 -0.71
CA VAL A 61 -1.82 -2.70 -1.02
C VAL A 61 -2.64 -3.79 -0.37
N VAL A 62 -3.01 -4.80 -1.14
CA VAL A 62 -3.85 -5.92 -0.70
C VAL A 62 -3.12 -7.22 -1.00
N ALA A 63 -3.03 -8.10 0.00
CA ALA A 63 -2.60 -9.47 -0.18
C ALA A 63 -3.82 -10.41 -0.11
N GLN A 64 -3.95 -11.31 -1.07
CA GLN A 64 -5.09 -12.22 -1.21
C GLN A 64 -4.60 -13.67 -1.16
N HIS A 65 -5.02 -14.39 -0.12
CA HIS A 65 -4.84 -15.84 0.06
C HIS A 65 -5.66 -16.28 1.31
N PRO A 66 -6.25 -17.49 1.34
CA PRO A 66 -6.97 -17.97 2.54
C PRO A 66 -6.13 -17.91 3.82
N GLY A 67 -4.87 -18.32 3.75
CA GLY A 67 -3.90 -18.24 4.84
C GLY A 67 -3.16 -16.91 5.02
N VAL A 68 -3.56 -15.81 4.37
CA VAL A 68 -2.77 -14.56 4.35
C VAL A 68 -2.54 -13.97 5.75
N LEU A 69 -3.55 -14.03 6.62
CA LEU A 69 -3.43 -13.51 7.98
C LEU A 69 -2.44 -14.33 8.83
N HIS A 70 -2.44 -15.65 8.65
CA HIS A 70 -1.48 -16.53 9.31
C HIS A 70 -0.05 -16.28 8.79
N ALA A 71 0.11 -16.14 7.46
CA ALA A 71 1.38 -15.82 6.85
C ALA A 71 1.94 -14.48 7.35
N GLU A 72 1.10 -13.46 7.45
CA GLU A 72 1.51 -12.15 7.96
C GLU A 72 1.89 -12.19 9.44
N ALA A 73 1.11 -12.87 10.28
CA ALA A 73 1.42 -13.01 11.70
C ALA A 73 2.79 -13.68 11.94
N LYS A 74 3.18 -14.61 11.07
CA LYS A 74 4.43 -15.37 11.20
C LYS A 74 5.64 -14.69 10.53
N HIS A 75 5.43 -14.07 9.37
CA HIS A 75 6.52 -13.58 8.52
C HIS A 75 6.58 -12.05 8.41
N ARG A 76 5.52 -11.33 8.79
CA ARG A 76 5.38 -9.88 8.68
C ARG A 76 5.81 -9.35 7.30
N PHE A 77 5.41 -10.03 6.23
CA PHE A 77 5.89 -9.72 4.88
C PHE A 77 5.26 -8.43 4.32
N LEU A 78 4.02 -8.10 4.68
CA LEU A 78 3.42 -6.80 4.38
C LEU A 78 3.97 -5.71 5.28
N GLY A 79 4.01 -5.95 6.60
CA GLY A 79 4.53 -4.98 7.57
C GLY A 79 5.98 -4.59 7.26
N GLY A 80 6.86 -5.57 7.04
CA GLY A 80 8.26 -5.33 6.70
C GLY A 80 8.43 -4.65 5.34
N ALA A 81 7.57 -4.94 4.37
CA ALA A 81 7.57 -4.25 3.08
C ALA A 81 7.13 -2.77 3.19
N MET A 82 6.21 -2.46 4.10
CA MET A 82 5.82 -1.08 4.40
C MET A 82 6.96 -0.32 5.07
N ASP A 83 7.64 -0.93 6.03
CA ASP A 83 8.78 -0.34 6.72
C ASP A 83 9.93 -0.06 5.71
N ALA A 84 10.26 -1.04 4.87
CA ALA A 84 11.32 -0.92 3.86
C ALA A 84 11.03 0.11 2.75
N ALA A 85 9.76 0.44 2.50
CA ALA A 85 9.37 1.46 1.52
C ALA A 85 9.26 2.87 2.14
N SER A 86 9.39 2.97 3.47
CA SER A 86 9.38 4.25 4.18
C SER A 86 10.78 4.83 4.40
N ASP A 87 11.83 4.01 4.30
CA ASP A 87 13.24 4.39 4.22
C ASP A 87 13.63 4.86 2.80
#